data_AF-A0A7C7H6N9-F1
#
_entry.id   AF-A0A7C7H6N9-F1
#
_cell.length_a   1.000
_cell.length_b   1.000
_cell.length_c   1.000
_cell.angle_alpha   90.00
_cell.angle_beta   90.00
_cell.angle_gamma   90.00
#
_symmetry.space_group_name_H-M   'P 1'
#
loop_
_entity.id
_entity.type
_entity.pdbx_description
1 polymer ?
#
loop_
_entity_poly.entity_id
_entity_poly.type
_entity_poly.pdbx_seq_one_letter_code
_entity_poly.pdbx_strand_id
1 'polypeptide(L)'
;MNAFLLILGSLMLPAQQSDEVVRLRDGRVLIGIIENQNLDGFEFVAAVDGGRLNLIWTDLFPGESARLHEAFGYVNETVMPLVTAQRILLKNGSELIGRVVSETNTMVELRVRETRTTFPKQLLAAPIEDVEVEAASVLTAEQFYAERAVQVDAGDSLANYDFAKELEMMFAFEQAQVHYLLAQELAMVEGDDPLLSRLDGALVQLEQMIANQEEATALEQIKQLMHRQRFTTAKFQLEQYDIDFPNAALRGEYLKLGEKFEKDREKSMVNYLRRHWFMRVMAVLRKQALEKTARLDSLMAWVESEVPQLVRQQFVDELVDMHDALDVNMIDDLWALRVNFSSNSHTAGYGDGTWILGEERARSGLKETEDDEEQDGKSQQQREMEERMKRYLDNLKNQQTAAQGASDEVRPEDWWQGAPVTSRLQWLLAYYSEFTGDYQLSNIKFSYCPTCGGLGYIETLEISSGGSARKKFECPTCHGVQVKRSVQFK
;
A
#
# COMPACT_ATOMS: atom_id res chain seq x y z
N MET A 1 -41.23 9.46 -78.11
CA MET A 1 -40.06 10.16 -77.51
C MET A 1 -40.57 11.35 -76.72
N ASN A 2 -40.07 11.50 -75.49
CA ASN A 2 -40.29 12.54 -74.47
C ASN A 2 -41.69 12.54 -73.81
N ALA A 3 -41.89 12.02 -72.60
CA ALA A 3 -41.35 12.38 -71.27
C ALA A 3 -42.21 13.46 -70.57
N PHE A 4 -42.90 13.06 -69.49
CA PHE A 4 -43.16 13.91 -68.34
C PHE A 4 -43.22 13.03 -67.09
N LEU A 5 -42.20 13.17 -66.25
CA LEU A 5 -42.11 12.64 -64.90
C LEU A 5 -43.00 13.48 -63.99
N LEU A 6 -43.90 12.84 -63.24
CA LEU A 6 -44.57 13.41 -62.08
C LEU A 6 -44.02 12.72 -60.85
N ILE A 7 -43.21 13.46 -60.09
CA ILE A 7 -42.70 13.10 -58.77
C ILE A 7 -43.86 13.27 -57.80
N LEU A 8 -44.43 12.15 -57.32
CA LEU A 8 -45.25 12.15 -56.10
C LEU A 8 -44.29 12.25 -54.91
N GLY A 9 -44.17 13.45 -54.36
CA GLY A 9 -43.57 13.65 -53.05
C GLY A 9 -44.51 13.12 -51.98
N SER A 10 -44.12 12.00 -51.35
CA SER A 10 -44.70 11.56 -50.09
C SER A 10 -44.37 12.60 -49.02
N LEU A 11 -45.36 13.43 -48.67
CA LEU A 11 -45.37 14.21 -47.45
C LEU A 11 -45.35 13.23 -46.28
N MET A 12 -44.18 13.07 -45.66
CA MET A 12 -44.08 12.53 -44.30
C MET A 12 -44.71 13.56 -43.38
N LEU A 13 -45.90 13.26 -42.86
CA LEU A 13 -46.47 13.97 -41.73
C LEU A 13 -45.60 13.63 -40.51
N PRO A 14 -45.07 14.62 -39.75
CA PRO A 14 -44.44 14.36 -38.47
C PRO A 14 -45.45 13.69 -37.54
N ALA A 15 -44.99 12.71 -36.76
CA ALA A 15 -45.78 12.08 -35.71
C ALA A 15 -46.41 13.18 -34.84
N GLN A 16 -47.73 13.14 -34.70
CA GLN A 16 -48.49 14.19 -34.03
C GLN A 16 -48.33 14.01 -32.52
N GLN A 17 -47.24 14.56 -31.97
CA GLN A 17 -47.06 14.68 -30.52
C GLN A 17 -48.21 15.54 -29.98
N SER A 18 -49.01 14.98 -29.08
CA SER A 18 -50.18 15.65 -28.51
C SER A 18 -49.74 16.80 -27.62
N ASP A 19 -50.49 17.92 -27.65
CA ASP A 19 -50.25 19.07 -26.76
C ASP A 19 -50.30 18.64 -25.29
N GLU A 20 -49.21 18.90 -24.55
CA GLU A 20 -49.08 18.70 -23.11
C GLU A 20 -49.53 19.95 -22.34
N VAL A 21 -50.11 19.72 -21.17
CA VAL A 21 -50.54 20.79 -20.25
C VAL A 21 -49.57 20.85 -19.09
N VAL A 22 -48.83 21.95 -18.97
CA VAL A 22 -47.77 22.13 -17.96
C VAL A 22 -48.13 23.27 -17.03
N ARG A 23 -48.10 23.01 -15.71
CA ARG A 23 -48.37 24.01 -14.68
C ARG A 23 -47.09 24.52 -14.02
N LEU A 24 -46.83 25.82 -14.14
CA LEU A 24 -45.71 26.50 -13.51
C LEU A 24 -45.97 26.78 -12.03
N ARG A 25 -44.88 26.97 -11.26
CA ARG A 25 -44.89 27.24 -9.82
C ARG A 25 -45.62 28.53 -9.44
N ASP A 26 -45.64 29.50 -10.33
CA ASP A 26 -46.38 30.76 -10.17
C ASP A 26 -47.88 30.65 -10.51
N GLY A 27 -48.35 29.45 -10.86
CA GLY A 27 -49.75 29.15 -11.14
C GLY A 27 -50.15 29.35 -12.61
N ARG A 28 -49.25 29.79 -13.48
CA ARG A 28 -49.51 29.83 -14.93
C ARG A 28 -49.63 28.41 -15.50
N VAL A 29 -50.49 28.25 -16.50
CA VAL A 29 -50.67 27.00 -17.25
C VAL A 29 -50.25 27.24 -18.68
N LEU A 30 -49.34 26.39 -19.16
CA LEU A 30 -48.85 26.37 -20.52
C LEU A 30 -49.46 25.16 -21.24
N ILE A 31 -49.76 25.32 -22.53
CA ILE A 31 -50.26 24.26 -23.41
C ILE A 31 -49.36 24.25 -24.64
N GLY A 32 -48.80 23.10 -25.01
CA GLY A 32 -47.74 23.04 -26.02
C GLY A 32 -46.98 21.72 -26.03
N ILE A 33 -45.91 21.65 -26.80
CA ILE A 33 -45.14 20.42 -27.05
C ILE A 33 -43.82 20.47 -26.27
N ILE A 34 -43.40 19.34 -25.69
CA ILE A 34 -42.08 19.17 -25.08
C ILE A 34 -41.15 18.55 -26.14
N GLU A 35 -40.16 19.30 -26.63
CA GLU A 35 -39.28 18.88 -27.73
C GLU A 35 -38.01 18.15 -27.24
N ASN A 36 -37.41 18.58 -26.13
CA ASN A 36 -36.18 18.02 -25.56
C ASN A 36 -36.26 18.01 -24.04
N GLN A 37 -35.78 16.95 -23.38
CA GLN A 37 -35.84 16.81 -21.92
C GLN A 37 -34.60 16.09 -21.36
N ASN A 38 -34.20 16.47 -20.15
CA ASN A 38 -33.10 15.85 -19.40
C ASN A 38 -33.36 15.93 -17.88
N LEU A 39 -32.37 15.55 -17.06
CA LEU A 39 -32.51 15.57 -15.59
C LEU A 39 -32.54 16.97 -14.97
N ASP A 40 -32.19 18.02 -15.72
CA ASP A 40 -32.17 19.39 -15.23
C ASP A 40 -33.43 20.17 -15.65
N GLY A 41 -34.05 19.82 -16.78
CA GLY A 41 -35.24 20.47 -17.30
C GLY A 41 -35.65 19.99 -18.69
N PHE A 42 -36.42 20.83 -19.39
CA PHE A 42 -36.92 20.54 -20.73
C PHE A 42 -37.20 21.81 -21.55
N GLU A 43 -37.21 21.65 -22.87
CA GLU A 43 -37.58 22.67 -23.85
C GLU A 43 -39.06 22.52 -24.22
N PHE A 44 -39.84 23.57 -23.98
CA PHE A 44 -41.28 23.62 -24.20
C PHE A 44 -41.62 24.62 -25.31
N VAL A 45 -42.47 24.21 -26.26
CA VAL A 45 -42.96 25.04 -27.35
C VAL A 45 -44.45 25.30 -27.16
N ALA A 46 -44.81 26.54 -26.83
CA ALA A 46 -46.20 26.91 -26.58
C ALA A 46 -47.07 26.79 -27.85
N ALA A 47 -48.24 26.16 -27.73
CA ALA A 47 -49.20 25.98 -28.83
C ALA A 47 -49.82 27.31 -29.30
N VAL A 48 -49.81 28.35 -28.46
CA VAL A 48 -50.50 29.63 -28.73
C VAL A 48 -49.71 30.50 -29.71
N ASP A 49 -48.39 30.62 -29.53
CA ASP A 49 -47.52 31.54 -30.28
C ASP A 49 -46.26 30.87 -30.83
N GLY A 50 -46.05 29.58 -30.58
CA GLY A 50 -44.83 28.86 -30.95
C GLY A 50 -43.61 29.29 -30.12
N GLY A 51 -43.82 30.00 -29.00
CA GLY A 51 -42.73 30.46 -28.14
C GLY A 51 -41.98 29.29 -27.50
N ARG A 52 -40.65 29.33 -27.60
CA ARG A 52 -39.75 28.33 -27.00
C ARG A 52 -39.31 28.77 -25.59
N LEU A 53 -39.49 27.89 -24.61
CA LEU A 53 -39.17 28.11 -23.21
C LEU A 53 -38.26 26.98 -22.71
N ASN A 54 -37.12 27.32 -22.12
CA ASN A 54 -36.28 26.35 -21.42
C ASN A 54 -36.65 26.41 -19.94
N LEU A 55 -37.34 25.38 -19.47
CA LEU A 55 -37.85 25.27 -18.11
C LEU A 55 -36.99 24.29 -17.32
N ILE A 56 -36.61 24.66 -16.09
CA ILE A 56 -36.00 23.71 -15.15
C ILE A 56 -37.08 23.06 -14.29
N TRP A 57 -36.85 21.85 -13.78
CA TRP A 57 -37.87 21.11 -13.02
C TRP A 57 -38.41 21.87 -11.79
N THR A 58 -37.58 22.75 -11.19
CA THR A 58 -37.99 23.60 -10.05
C THR A 58 -38.93 24.75 -10.41
N ASP A 59 -39.08 25.06 -11.70
CA ASP A 59 -40.01 26.07 -12.20
C ASP A 59 -41.45 25.56 -12.27
N LEU A 60 -41.63 24.24 -12.21
CA LEU A 60 -42.94 23.60 -12.22
C LEU A 60 -43.58 23.58 -10.84
N PHE A 61 -44.91 23.44 -10.84
CA PHE A 61 -45.62 23.12 -9.62
C PHE A 61 -45.15 21.74 -9.08
N PRO A 62 -44.97 21.53 -7.76
CA PRO A 62 -44.38 20.30 -7.23
C PRO A 62 -45.07 19.00 -7.68
N GLY A 63 -46.41 19.00 -7.80
CA GLY A 63 -47.14 17.85 -8.32
C GLY A 63 -47.01 17.65 -9.84
N GLU A 64 -46.71 18.72 -10.58
CA GLU A 64 -46.53 18.67 -12.03
C GLU A 64 -45.15 18.14 -12.41
N SER A 65 -44.10 18.56 -11.70
CA SER A 65 -42.76 17.98 -11.86
C SER A 65 -42.77 16.49 -11.55
N ALA A 66 -43.45 16.06 -10.49
CA ALA A 66 -43.60 14.64 -10.17
C ALA A 66 -44.34 13.87 -11.27
N ARG A 67 -45.46 14.40 -11.79
CA ARG A 67 -46.22 13.81 -12.90
C ARG A 67 -45.35 13.62 -14.15
N LEU A 68 -44.59 14.66 -14.53
CA LEU A 68 -43.75 14.60 -15.73
C LEU A 68 -42.54 13.70 -15.52
N HIS A 69 -41.91 13.69 -14.35
CA HIS A 69 -40.87 12.72 -14.04
C HIS A 69 -41.39 11.28 -14.12
N GLU A 70 -42.61 11.00 -13.64
CA GLU A 70 -43.23 9.69 -13.76
C GLU A 70 -43.55 9.34 -15.22
N ALA A 71 -44.12 10.30 -15.97
CA ALA A 71 -44.45 10.12 -17.39
C ALA A 71 -43.22 9.85 -18.24
N PHE A 72 -42.10 10.54 -17.97
CA PHE A 72 -40.83 10.40 -18.68
C PHE A 72 -39.90 9.34 -18.07
N GLY A 73 -40.34 8.59 -17.06
CA GLY A 73 -39.57 7.50 -16.49
C GLY A 73 -38.38 7.93 -15.63
N TYR A 74 -38.29 9.19 -15.21
CA TYR A 74 -37.24 9.68 -14.31
C TYR A 74 -37.45 9.28 -12.83
N VAL A 75 -38.63 8.76 -12.48
CA VAL A 75 -38.89 8.20 -11.14
C VAL A 75 -38.49 6.72 -11.12
N ASN A 76 -37.37 6.43 -10.46
CA ASN A 76 -37.07 5.08 -10.02
C ASN A 76 -37.93 4.76 -8.79
N GLU A 77 -39.07 4.11 -8.99
CA GLU A 77 -39.72 3.39 -7.90
C GLU A 77 -38.67 2.41 -7.34
N THR A 78 -38.19 2.70 -6.13
CA THR A 78 -37.11 1.96 -5.48
C THR A 78 -37.67 0.65 -4.91
N VAL A 79 -38.28 -0.17 -5.75
CA VAL A 79 -38.74 -1.51 -5.39
C VAL A 79 -37.57 -2.44 -5.62
N MET A 80 -36.86 -2.76 -4.54
CA MET A 80 -35.76 -3.72 -4.57
C MET A 80 -36.31 -5.08 -5.01
N PRO A 81 -35.70 -5.75 -6.02
CA PRO A 81 -36.19 -7.04 -6.49
C PRO A 81 -36.09 -8.05 -5.34
N LEU A 82 -37.20 -8.74 -5.06
CA LEU A 82 -37.27 -9.80 -4.06
C LEU A 82 -37.04 -11.15 -4.72
N VAL A 83 -36.27 -12.01 -4.05
CA VAL A 83 -36.06 -13.39 -4.45
C VAL A 83 -36.33 -14.32 -3.29
N THR A 84 -36.83 -15.51 -3.62
CA THR A 84 -36.96 -16.58 -2.64
C THR A 84 -35.57 -17.05 -2.20
N ALA A 85 -35.26 -16.98 -0.92
CA ALA A 85 -34.06 -17.56 -0.32
C ALA A 85 -34.43 -18.56 0.77
N GLN A 86 -33.48 -19.36 1.20
CA GLN A 86 -33.65 -20.30 2.30
C GLN A 86 -33.14 -19.68 3.59
N ARG A 87 -34.02 -19.60 4.59
CA ARG A 87 -33.70 -19.30 5.98
C ARG A 87 -33.35 -20.60 6.71
N ILE A 88 -32.21 -20.58 7.37
CA ILE A 88 -31.65 -21.71 8.11
C ILE A 88 -31.39 -21.29 9.55
N LEU A 89 -32.14 -21.89 10.47
CA LEU A 89 -31.96 -21.71 11.92
C LEU A 89 -31.05 -22.81 12.47
N LEU A 90 -29.93 -22.43 13.09
CA LEU A 90 -28.99 -23.36 13.71
C LEU A 90 -29.25 -23.50 15.23
N LYS A 91 -28.87 -24.65 15.81
CA LYS A 91 -29.08 -24.99 17.24
C LYS A 91 -28.41 -24.04 18.23
N ASN A 92 -27.39 -23.31 17.80
CA ASN A 92 -26.74 -22.25 18.56
C ASN A 92 -27.53 -20.92 18.56
N GLY A 93 -28.67 -20.87 17.87
CA GLY A 93 -29.51 -19.68 17.74
C GLY A 93 -29.11 -18.74 16.59
N SER A 94 -28.09 -19.07 15.78
CA SER A 94 -27.74 -18.25 14.62
C SER A 94 -28.66 -18.52 13.43
N GLU A 95 -29.03 -17.45 12.75
CA GLU A 95 -29.84 -17.47 11.53
C GLU A 95 -28.93 -17.20 10.31
N LEU A 96 -29.06 -18.05 9.29
CA LEU A 96 -28.37 -17.89 8.02
C LEU A 96 -29.41 -17.79 6.90
N ILE A 97 -29.25 -16.82 6.01
CA ILE A 97 -30.13 -16.61 4.86
C ILE A 97 -29.27 -16.70 3.60
N GLY A 98 -29.67 -17.54 2.66
CA GLY A 98 -28.94 -17.72 1.39
C GLY A 98 -29.64 -18.68 0.44
N ARG A 99 -29.00 -19.04 -0.67
CA ARG A 99 -29.49 -20.08 -1.59
C ARG A 99 -28.92 -21.44 -1.23
N VAL A 100 -29.77 -22.44 -1.02
CA VAL A 100 -29.30 -23.82 -0.87
C VAL A 100 -28.91 -24.35 -2.24
N VAL A 101 -27.61 -24.61 -2.42
CA VAL A 101 -27.05 -25.11 -3.70
C VAL A 101 -27.10 -26.62 -3.76
N SER A 102 -26.83 -27.28 -2.63
CA SER A 102 -26.89 -28.73 -2.53
C SER A 102 -27.38 -29.16 -1.15
N GLU A 103 -28.23 -30.19 -1.15
CA GLU A 103 -28.75 -30.79 0.06
C GLU A 103 -28.56 -32.31 -0.04
N THR A 104 -27.70 -32.85 0.82
CA THR A 104 -27.48 -34.30 0.94
C THR A 104 -28.16 -34.82 2.21
N ASN A 105 -28.13 -36.14 2.43
CA ASN A 105 -28.67 -36.74 3.66
C ASN A 105 -27.95 -36.24 4.92
N THR A 106 -26.71 -35.78 4.83
CA THR A 106 -25.87 -35.41 5.98
C THR A 106 -25.46 -33.95 6.01
N MET A 107 -25.32 -33.28 4.86
CA MET A 107 -24.79 -31.92 4.73
C MET A 107 -25.72 -31.02 3.92
N VAL A 108 -25.73 -29.73 4.25
CA VAL A 108 -26.35 -28.66 3.47
C VAL A 108 -25.26 -27.69 3.03
N GLU A 109 -25.30 -27.28 1.78
CA GLU A 109 -24.46 -26.22 1.21
C GLU A 109 -25.31 -24.98 0.95
N LEU A 110 -25.04 -23.91 1.71
CA LEU A 110 -25.66 -22.60 1.56
C LEU A 110 -24.70 -21.67 0.83
N ARG A 111 -25.20 -20.95 -0.16
CA ARG A 111 -24.49 -19.90 -0.90
C ARG A 111 -25.07 -18.54 -0.58
N VAL A 112 -24.19 -17.60 -0.26
CA VAL A 112 -24.50 -16.16 -0.15
C VAL A 112 -23.52 -15.44 -1.06
N ARG A 113 -24.02 -14.91 -2.18
CA ARG A 113 -23.24 -14.30 -3.26
C ARG A 113 -22.16 -15.27 -3.76
N GLU A 114 -20.88 -14.94 -3.57
CA GLU A 114 -19.74 -15.79 -3.94
C GLU A 114 -19.30 -16.76 -2.83
N THR A 115 -19.79 -16.57 -1.60
CA THR A 115 -19.38 -17.38 -0.46
C THR A 115 -20.25 -18.62 -0.35
N ARG A 116 -19.60 -19.79 -0.24
CA ARG A 116 -20.28 -21.07 0.00
C ARG A 116 -19.92 -21.57 1.39
N THR A 117 -20.93 -21.97 2.14
CA THR A 117 -20.78 -22.51 3.50
C THR A 117 -21.47 -23.86 3.55
N THR A 118 -20.74 -24.87 4.03
CA THR A 118 -21.26 -26.23 4.15
C THR A 118 -21.33 -26.63 5.62
N PHE A 119 -22.45 -27.19 6.05
CA PHE A 119 -22.61 -27.63 7.44
C PHE A 119 -23.48 -28.89 7.57
N PRO A 120 -23.32 -29.67 8.64
CA PRO A 120 -24.13 -30.86 8.88
C PRO A 120 -25.60 -30.53 9.18
N LYS A 121 -26.54 -31.31 8.63
CA LYS A 121 -27.98 -31.22 8.94
C LYS A 121 -28.31 -31.37 10.41
N GLN A 122 -27.47 -32.08 11.17
CA GLN A 122 -27.65 -32.27 12.62
C GLN A 122 -27.58 -30.96 13.42
N LEU A 123 -27.01 -29.90 12.85
CA LEU A 123 -26.93 -28.57 13.45
C LEU A 123 -28.20 -27.72 13.24
N LEU A 124 -29.13 -28.17 12.40
CA LEU A 124 -30.40 -27.48 12.17
C LEU A 124 -31.28 -27.53 13.42
N ALA A 125 -31.77 -26.38 13.84
CA ALA A 125 -32.76 -26.23 14.92
C ALA A 125 -34.19 -26.42 14.41
N ALA A 126 -34.44 -26.08 13.14
CA ALA A 126 -35.72 -26.19 12.46
C ALA A 126 -35.49 -26.66 11.00
N PRO A 127 -36.54 -27.17 10.31
CA PRO A 127 -36.50 -27.36 8.86
C PRO A 127 -36.12 -26.08 8.12
N ILE A 128 -35.53 -26.23 6.94
CA ILE A 128 -35.19 -25.11 6.06
C ILE A 128 -36.50 -24.47 5.58
N GLU A 129 -36.59 -23.15 5.63
CA GLU A 129 -37.78 -22.38 5.29
C GLU A 129 -37.50 -21.45 4.12
N ASP A 130 -38.43 -21.35 3.18
CA ASP A 130 -38.35 -20.38 2.10
C ASP A 130 -38.86 -19.01 2.58
N VAL A 131 -38.07 -17.97 2.37
CA VAL A 131 -38.36 -16.58 2.73
C VAL A 131 -38.10 -15.66 1.55
N GLU A 132 -38.88 -14.59 1.41
CA GLU A 132 -38.59 -13.55 0.42
C GLU A 132 -37.63 -12.52 1.00
N VAL A 133 -36.54 -12.27 0.29
CA VAL A 133 -35.50 -11.32 0.69
C VAL A 133 -35.02 -10.52 -0.50
N GLU A 134 -34.43 -9.36 -0.24
CA GLU A 134 -33.82 -8.53 -1.28
C GLU A 134 -32.73 -9.29 -2.04
N ALA A 135 -32.81 -9.30 -3.36
CA ALA A 135 -31.89 -10.04 -4.23
C ALA A 135 -30.42 -9.69 -3.96
N ALA A 136 -30.11 -8.41 -3.79
CA ALA A 136 -28.75 -7.91 -3.54
C ALA A 136 -28.11 -8.48 -2.25
N SER A 137 -28.92 -8.95 -1.29
CA SER A 137 -28.42 -9.53 -0.04
C SER A 137 -27.90 -10.98 -0.22
N VAL A 138 -28.41 -11.69 -1.23
CA VAL A 138 -28.16 -13.13 -1.42
C VAL A 138 -27.45 -13.45 -2.74
N LEU A 139 -27.69 -12.68 -3.80
CA LEU A 139 -27.19 -12.93 -5.15
C LEU A 139 -26.21 -11.85 -5.59
N THR A 140 -25.26 -12.21 -6.45
CA THR A 140 -24.53 -11.21 -7.26
C THR A 140 -25.38 -10.78 -8.46
N ALA A 141 -25.02 -9.65 -9.07
CA ALA A 141 -25.74 -9.11 -10.22
C ALA A 141 -25.76 -10.12 -11.39
N GLU A 142 -24.64 -10.79 -11.67
CA GLU A 142 -24.55 -11.86 -12.67
C GLU A 142 -25.45 -13.07 -12.36
N GLN A 143 -25.49 -13.49 -11.10
CA GLN A 143 -26.30 -14.62 -10.66
C GLN A 143 -27.80 -14.30 -10.75
N PHE A 144 -28.19 -13.09 -10.35
CA PHE A 144 -29.55 -12.59 -10.48
C PHE A 144 -29.96 -12.54 -11.96
N TYR A 145 -29.12 -11.97 -12.83
CA TYR A 145 -29.37 -11.95 -14.27
C TYR A 145 -29.58 -13.35 -14.84
N ALA A 146 -28.69 -14.30 -14.53
CA ALA A 146 -28.78 -15.66 -15.05
C ALA A 146 -30.06 -16.40 -14.59
N GLU A 147 -30.53 -16.17 -13.36
CA GLU A 147 -31.76 -16.76 -12.83
C GLU A 147 -33.02 -16.10 -13.41
N ARG A 148 -33.00 -14.76 -13.57
CA ARG A 148 -34.17 -13.96 -13.94
C ARG A 148 -34.38 -13.87 -15.45
N ALA A 149 -33.31 -13.76 -16.24
CA ALA A 149 -33.39 -13.60 -17.70
C ALA A 149 -34.14 -14.74 -18.41
N VAL A 150 -34.15 -15.96 -17.85
CA VAL A 150 -34.87 -17.12 -18.40
C VAL A 150 -36.40 -16.98 -18.23
N GLN A 151 -36.84 -16.15 -17.29
CA GLN A 151 -38.26 -15.97 -16.95
C GLN A 151 -38.88 -14.77 -17.68
N VAL A 152 -38.06 -13.92 -18.30
CA VAL A 152 -38.48 -12.71 -18.99
C VAL A 152 -38.80 -13.07 -20.43
N ASP A 153 -39.98 -12.68 -20.91
CA ASP A 153 -40.34 -12.87 -22.31
C ASP A 153 -39.56 -11.87 -23.17
N ALA A 154 -38.63 -12.39 -23.98
CA ALA A 154 -37.83 -11.57 -24.87
C ALA A 154 -38.64 -10.87 -25.98
N GLY A 155 -39.90 -11.28 -26.21
CA GLY A 155 -40.79 -10.65 -27.17
C GLY A 155 -41.70 -9.56 -26.60
N ASP A 156 -41.68 -9.33 -25.29
CA ASP A 156 -42.55 -8.35 -24.62
C ASP A 156 -41.75 -7.09 -24.26
N SER A 157 -42.14 -5.95 -24.83
CA SER A 157 -41.48 -4.65 -24.63
C SER A 157 -41.50 -4.20 -23.17
N LEU A 158 -42.64 -4.37 -22.49
CA LEU A 158 -42.81 -3.96 -21.09
C LEU A 158 -42.05 -4.90 -20.14
N ALA A 159 -42.06 -6.21 -20.41
CA ALA A 159 -41.30 -7.16 -19.60
C ALA A 159 -39.79 -6.89 -19.64
N ASN A 160 -39.26 -6.48 -20.80
CA ASN A 160 -37.85 -6.10 -20.92
C ASN A 160 -37.54 -4.76 -20.22
N TYR A 161 -38.45 -3.78 -20.30
CA TYR A 161 -38.32 -2.52 -19.58
C TYR A 161 -38.30 -2.74 -18.05
N ASP A 162 -39.24 -3.52 -17.52
CA ASP A 162 -39.31 -3.81 -16.08
C ASP A 162 -38.09 -4.60 -15.61
N PHE A 163 -37.61 -5.56 -16.40
CA PHE A 163 -36.41 -6.30 -16.07
C PHE A 163 -35.14 -5.43 -16.07
N ALA A 164 -35.03 -4.50 -17.02
CA ALA A 164 -33.93 -3.54 -17.03
C ALA A 164 -33.90 -2.67 -15.75
N LYS A 165 -35.07 -2.26 -15.24
CA LYS A 165 -35.18 -1.60 -13.92
C LYS A 165 -34.73 -2.48 -12.76
N GLU A 166 -35.11 -3.76 -12.75
CA GLU A 166 -34.62 -4.71 -11.74
C GLU A 166 -33.07 -4.82 -11.78
N LEU A 167 -32.50 -4.79 -12.99
CA LEU A 167 -31.04 -4.86 -13.20
C LEU A 167 -30.32 -3.58 -12.76
N GLU A 168 -30.91 -2.40 -12.95
CA GLU A 168 -30.38 -1.15 -12.37
C GLU A 168 -30.27 -1.24 -10.85
N MET A 169 -31.30 -1.76 -10.17
CA MET A 169 -31.29 -1.92 -8.70
C MET A 169 -30.23 -2.92 -8.23
N MET A 170 -29.83 -3.84 -9.10
CA MET A 170 -28.75 -4.80 -8.88
C MET A 170 -27.37 -4.29 -9.32
N PHE A 171 -27.27 -3.03 -9.79
CA PHE A 171 -26.06 -2.44 -10.35
C PHE A 171 -25.50 -3.20 -11.58
N ALA A 172 -26.37 -3.91 -12.32
CA ALA A 172 -26.05 -4.59 -13.57
C ALA A 172 -26.33 -3.68 -14.78
N PHE A 173 -25.66 -2.52 -14.83
CA PHE A 173 -26.01 -1.45 -15.78
C PHE A 173 -25.80 -1.84 -17.25
N GLU A 174 -24.75 -2.59 -17.58
CA GLU A 174 -24.51 -3.07 -18.94
C GLU A 174 -25.64 -4.00 -19.42
N GLN A 175 -26.07 -4.93 -18.56
CA GLN A 175 -27.19 -5.84 -18.87
C GLN A 175 -28.52 -5.08 -18.92
N ALA A 176 -28.73 -4.09 -18.04
CA ALA A 176 -29.90 -3.22 -18.08
C ALA A 176 -29.99 -2.48 -19.43
N GLN A 177 -28.87 -1.99 -19.95
CA GLN A 177 -28.82 -1.29 -21.23
C GLN A 177 -29.27 -2.20 -22.39
N VAL A 178 -28.81 -3.45 -22.40
CA VAL A 178 -29.23 -4.44 -23.41
C VAL A 178 -30.76 -4.62 -23.40
N HIS A 179 -31.35 -4.73 -22.22
CA HIS A 179 -32.80 -4.93 -22.09
C HIS A 179 -33.61 -3.66 -22.41
N TYR A 180 -33.13 -2.46 -22.07
CA TYR A 180 -33.79 -1.24 -22.50
C TYR A 180 -33.74 -1.04 -24.01
N LEU A 181 -32.61 -1.32 -24.65
CA LEU A 181 -32.50 -1.23 -26.11
C LEU A 181 -33.44 -2.23 -26.79
N LEU A 182 -33.54 -3.46 -26.27
CA LEU A 182 -34.50 -4.45 -26.77
C LEU A 182 -35.95 -4.00 -26.57
N ALA A 183 -36.28 -3.46 -25.40
CA ALA A 183 -37.60 -2.90 -25.12
C ALA A 183 -37.95 -1.74 -26.07
N GLN A 184 -36.97 -0.88 -26.39
CA GLN A 184 -37.13 0.22 -27.34
C GLN A 184 -37.41 -0.29 -28.76
N GLU A 185 -36.63 -1.27 -29.24
CA GLU A 185 -36.86 -1.86 -30.56
C GLU A 185 -38.27 -2.48 -30.68
N LEU A 186 -38.73 -3.19 -29.65
CA LEU A 186 -40.07 -3.80 -29.61
C LEU A 186 -41.18 -2.74 -29.54
N ALA A 187 -41.04 -1.75 -28.65
CA ALA A 187 -42.01 -0.66 -28.50
C ALA A 187 -42.15 0.18 -29.78
N MET A 188 -41.06 0.37 -30.54
CA MET A 188 -41.09 1.03 -31.86
C MET A 188 -41.89 0.24 -32.89
N VAL A 189 -41.79 -1.09 -32.87
CA VAL A 189 -42.56 -1.97 -33.77
C VAL A 189 -44.03 -1.99 -33.38
N GLU A 190 -44.33 -1.94 -32.09
CA GLU A 190 -45.69 -1.93 -31.52
C GLU A 190 -46.38 -0.57 -31.65
N GLY A 191 -45.61 0.52 -31.76
CA GLY A 191 -46.12 1.90 -31.77
C GLY A 191 -46.55 2.39 -30.37
N ASP A 192 -45.86 1.94 -29.31
CA ASP A 192 -46.13 2.34 -27.93
C ASP A 192 -45.37 3.64 -27.58
N ASP A 193 -45.90 4.77 -28.04
CA ASP A 193 -45.30 6.09 -27.80
C ASP A 193 -45.09 6.41 -26.29
N PRO A 194 -46.02 6.07 -25.36
CA PRO A 194 -45.78 6.23 -23.93
C PRO A 194 -44.57 5.46 -23.40
N LEU A 195 -44.39 4.20 -23.81
CA LEU A 195 -43.24 3.39 -23.37
C LEU A 195 -41.92 3.92 -23.97
N LEU A 196 -41.93 4.34 -25.23
CA LEU A 196 -40.77 4.96 -25.88
C LEU A 196 -40.28 6.20 -25.13
N SER A 197 -41.21 7.06 -24.70
CA SER A 197 -40.84 8.26 -23.94
C SER A 197 -40.19 7.94 -22.58
N ARG A 198 -40.62 6.87 -21.91
CA ARG A 198 -40.01 6.39 -20.66
C ARG A 198 -38.63 5.78 -20.89
N LEU A 199 -38.46 5.06 -22.00
CA LEU A 199 -37.19 4.44 -22.37
C LEU A 199 -36.12 5.48 -22.70
N ASP A 200 -36.48 6.56 -23.39
CA ASP A 200 -35.55 7.65 -23.67
C ASP A 200 -35.01 8.28 -22.37
N GLY A 201 -35.89 8.52 -21.39
CA GLY A 201 -35.48 9.03 -20.08
C GLY A 201 -34.60 8.05 -19.29
N ALA A 202 -34.97 6.77 -19.28
CA ALA A 202 -34.24 5.71 -18.57
C ALA A 202 -32.84 5.47 -19.17
N LEU A 203 -32.71 5.43 -20.50
CA LEU A 203 -31.43 5.25 -21.19
C LEU A 203 -30.45 6.40 -20.89
N VAL A 204 -30.93 7.65 -20.89
CA VAL A 204 -30.09 8.81 -20.53
C VAL A 204 -29.60 8.72 -19.09
N GLN A 205 -30.45 8.32 -18.15
CA GLN A 205 -30.03 8.10 -16.76
C GLN A 205 -29.02 6.97 -16.64
N LEU A 206 -29.27 5.84 -17.31
CA LEU A 206 -28.41 4.67 -17.27
C LEU A 206 -27.02 4.97 -17.84
N GLU A 207 -26.92 5.71 -18.94
CA GLU A 207 -25.64 6.14 -19.51
C GLU A 207 -24.81 6.96 -18.51
N GLN A 208 -25.46 7.84 -17.73
CA GLN A 208 -24.77 8.60 -16.68
C GLN A 208 -24.32 7.68 -15.54
N MET A 209 -25.12 6.67 -15.16
CA MET A 209 -24.74 5.71 -14.13
C MET A 209 -23.54 4.85 -14.57
N ILE A 210 -23.53 4.40 -15.83
CA ILE A 210 -22.41 3.65 -16.42
C ILE A 210 -21.14 4.51 -16.42
N ALA A 211 -21.21 5.74 -16.93
CA ALA A 211 -20.06 6.65 -16.94
C ALA A 211 -19.51 6.89 -15.53
N ASN A 212 -20.39 7.12 -14.54
CA ASN A 212 -19.98 7.28 -13.15
C ASN A 212 -19.35 6.00 -12.55
N GLN A 213 -19.84 4.81 -12.94
CA GLN A 213 -19.27 3.54 -12.49
C GLN A 213 -17.86 3.31 -13.07
N GLU A 214 -17.65 3.62 -14.35
CA GLU A 214 -16.35 3.54 -15.01
C GLU A 214 -15.34 4.47 -14.33
N GLU A 215 -15.72 5.72 -14.08
CA GLU A 215 -14.91 6.69 -13.33
C GLU A 215 -14.56 6.16 -11.93
N ALA A 216 -15.56 5.70 -11.17
CA ALA A 216 -15.36 5.18 -9.82
C ALA A 216 -14.44 3.96 -9.80
N THR A 217 -14.58 3.07 -10.78
CA THR A 217 -13.77 1.87 -10.94
C THR A 217 -12.31 2.24 -11.26
N ALA A 218 -12.09 3.20 -12.15
CA ALA A 218 -10.74 3.68 -12.47
C ALA A 218 -10.06 4.30 -11.23
N LEU A 219 -10.77 5.12 -10.47
CA LEU A 219 -10.24 5.69 -9.21
C LEU A 219 -9.92 4.62 -8.17
N GLU A 220 -10.76 3.59 -8.04
CA GLU A 220 -10.51 2.49 -7.11
C GLU A 220 -9.30 1.64 -7.54
N GLN A 221 -9.12 1.39 -8.84
CA GLN A 221 -7.92 0.71 -9.35
C GLN A 221 -6.63 1.48 -8.99
N ILE A 222 -6.64 2.81 -9.15
CA ILE A 222 -5.51 3.67 -8.76
C ILE A 222 -5.24 3.55 -7.25
N LYS A 223 -6.28 3.65 -6.42
CA LYS A 223 -6.16 3.47 -4.96
C LYS A 223 -5.55 2.12 -4.61
N GLN A 224 -5.99 1.04 -5.26
CA GLN A 224 -5.45 -0.30 -5.05
C GLN A 224 -3.98 -0.42 -5.46
N LEU A 225 -3.56 0.20 -6.57
CA LEU A 225 -2.16 0.25 -6.97
C LEU A 225 -1.31 0.99 -5.94
N MET A 226 -1.79 2.13 -5.42
CA MET A 226 -1.12 2.86 -4.34
C MET A 226 -1.02 2.02 -3.06
N HIS A 227 -2.08 1.31 -2.68
CA HIS A 227 -2.06 0.40 -1.53
C HIS A 227 -1.06 -0.75 -1.69
N ARG A 228 -0.89 -1.26 -2.92
CA ARG A 228 0.10 -2.27 -3.28
C ARG A 228 1.49 -1.68 -3.53
N GLN A 229 1.69 -0.39 -3.29
CA GLN A 229 2.94 0.35 -3.49
C GLN A 229 3.45 0.37 -4.94
N ARG A 230 2.57 0.16 -5.93
CA ARG A 230 2.91 0.24 -7.36
C ARG A 230 2.70 1.67 -7.87
N PHE A 231 3.44 2.61 -7.30
CA PHE A 231 3.24 4.04 -7.55
C PHE A 231 3.59 4.44 -8.98
N THR A 232 4.56 3.81 -9.64
CA THR A 232 4.90 4.10 -11.05
C THR A 232 3.71 3.80 -11.97
N THR A 233 3.05 2.66 -11.79
CA THR A 233 1.83 2.31 -12.56
C THR A 233 0.65 3.19 -12.17
N ALA A 234 0.48 3.49 -10.87
CA ALA A 234 -0.58 4.38 -10.40
C ALA A 234 -0.42 5.81 -10.96
N LYS A 235 0.80 6.33 -11.08
CA LYS A 235 1.08 7.63 -11.71
C LYS A 235 0.61 7.65 -13.16
N PHE A 236 0.97 6.62 -13.92
CA PHE A 236 0.51 6.48 -15.31
C PHE A 236 -1.03 6.44 -15.39
N GLN A 237 -1.71 5.68 -14.51
CA GLN A 237 -3.17 5.65 -14.50
C GLN A 237 -3.81 6.96 -14.05
N LEU A 238 -3.19 7.72 -13.13
CA LEU A 238 -3.64 9.07 -12.78
C LEU A 238 -3.55 10.01 -13.98
N GLU A 239 -2.45 9.98 -14.73
CA GLU A 239 -2.28 10.77 -15.96
C GLU A 239 -3.28 10.36 -17.04
N GLN A 240 -3.53 9.04 -17.18
CA GLN A 240 -4.50 8.51 -18.13
C GLN A 240 -5.94 8.88 -17.77
N TYR A 241 -6.29 8.97 -16.48
CA TYR A 241 -7.62 9.36 -16.02
C TYR A 241 -8.03 10.74 -16.57
N ASP A 242 -7.10 11.70 -16.64
CA ASP A 242 -7.38 13.04 -17.18
C ASP A 242 -7.64 13.04 -18.70
N ILE A 243 -7.10 12.04 -19.40
CA ILE A 243 -7.29 11.85 -20.83
C ILE A 243 -8.62 11.15 -21.11
N ASP A 244 -8.89 10.09 -20.35
CA ASP A 244 -10.09 9.27 -20.52
C ASP A 244 -11.36 10.01 -20.05
N PHE A 245 -11.24 10.84 -19.00
CA PHE A 245 -12.38 11.52 -18.36
C PHE A 245 -12.15 13.04 -18.15
N PRO A 246 -12.08 13.85 -19.24
CA PRO A 246 -11.75 15.27 -19.15
C PRO A 246 -12.79 16.13 -18.40
N ASN A 247 -14.07 15.73 -18.42
CA ASN A 247 -15.19 16.40 -17.74
C ASN A 247 -15.83 15.49 -16.68
N ALA A 248 -15.02 14.68 -16.00
CA ALA A 248 -15.48 13.68 -15.02
C ALA A 248 -16.37 14.26 -13.91
N ALA A 249 -17.46 13.58 -13.58
CA ALA A 249 -18.30 13.93 -12.43
C ALA A 249 -17.53 13.81 -11.11
N LEU A 250 -16.61 12.85 -11.01
CA LEU A 250 -15.78 12.59 -9.83
C LEU A 250 -14.46 13.38 -9.81
N ARG A 251 -14.33 14.46 -10.57
CA ARG A 251 -13.12 15.30 -10.63
C ARG A 251 -12.61 15.72 -9.25
N GLY A 252 -13.50 16.05 -8.33
CA GLY A 252 -13.14 16.46 -6.97
C GLY A 252 -12.45 15.35 -6.16
N GLU A 253 -12.83 14.08 -6.36
CA GLU A 253 -12.17 12.94 -5.72
C GLU A 253 -10.83 12.64 -6.36
N TYR A 254 -10.77 12.69 -7.70
CA TYR A 254 -9.54 12.56 -8.46
C TYR A 254 -8.47 13.56 -7.99
N LEU A 255 -8.81 14.84 -7.86
CA LEU A 255 -7.86 15.86 -7.39
C LEU A 255 -7.34 15.58 -5.98
N LYS A 256 -8.22 15.16 -5.05
CA LYS A 256 -7.81 14.76 -3.70
C LYS A 256 -6.90 13.54 -3.70
N LEU A 257 -7.09 12.62 -4.64
CA LEU A 257 -6.23 11.44 -4.79
C LEU A 257 -4.85 11.86 -5.31
N GLY A 258 -4.79 12.75 -6.30
CA GLY A 258 -3.55 13.34 -6.81
C GLY A 258 -2.76 14.09 -5.75
N GLU A 259 -3.41 14.90 -4.91
CA GLU A 259 -2.75 15.59 -3.79
C GLU A 259 -2.13 14.61 -2.77
N LYS A 260 -2.77 13.47 -2.53
CA LYS A 260 -2.28 12.44 -1.60
C LYS A 260 -1.19 11.57 -2.20
N PHE A 261 -1.15 11.43 -3.53
CA PHE A 261 -0.29 10.49 -4.23
C PHE A 261 1.18 10.64 -3.84
N GLU A 262 1.74 11.85 -3.95
CA GLU A 262 3.16 12.09 -3.68
C GLU A 262 3.51 11.85 -2.20
N LYS A 263 2.61 12.26 -1.31
CA LYS A 263 2.78 12.07 0.13
C LYS A 263 2.78 10.59 0.52
N ASP A 264 1.86 9.80 -0.05
CA ASP A 264 1.77 8.38 0.22
C ASP A 264 2.92 7.59 -0.43
N ARG A 265 3.40 8.04 -1.60
CA ARG A 265 4.58 7.51 -2.28
C ARG A 265 5.84 7.69 -1.45
N GLU A 266 6.14 8.93 -1.03
CA GLU A 266 7.28 9.24 -0.16
C GLU A 266 7.21 8.44 1.15
N LYS A 267 6.06 8.48 1.83
CA LYS A 267 5.85 7.74 3.08
C LYS A 267 6.07 6.24 2.90
N SER A 268 5.64 5.66 1.78
CA SER A 268 5.83 4.24 1.50
C SER A 268 7.30 3.90 1.28
N MET A 269 8.02 4.71 0.50
CA MET A 269 9.47 4.53 0.28
C MET A 269 10.26 4.65 1.59
N VAL A 270 10.03 5.69 2.39
CA VAL A 270 10.69 5.86 3.71
C VAL A 270 10.42 4.65 4.61
N ASN A 271 9.19 4.12 4.63
CA ASN A 271 8.84 2.94 5.41
C ASN A 271 9.54 1.67 4.91
N TYR A 272 9.68 1.51 3.59
CA TYR A 272 10.41 0.39 2.98
C TYR A 272 11.89 0.44 3.37
N LEU A 273 12.55 1.59 3.16
CA LEU A 273 13.95 1.81 3.53
C LEU A 273 14.18 1.48 5.01
N ARG A 274 13.39 2.07 5.92
CA ARG A 274 13.49 1.81 7.37
C ARG A 274 13.43 0.33 7.72
N ARG A 275 12.53 -0.42 7.07
CA ARG A 275 12.34 -1.86 7.37
C ARG A 275 13.44 -2.74 6.81
N HIS A 276 14.12 -2.31 5.75
CA HIS A 276 14.99 -3.20 4.98
C HIS A 276 16.47 -2.80 5.01
N TRP A 277 16.80 -1.56 5.38
CA TRP A 277 18.19 -1.06 5.41
C TRP A 277 19.13 -1.96 6.20
N PHE A 278 18.76 -2.31 7.43
CA PHE A 278 19.55 -3.22 8.27
C PHE A 278 19.80 -4.58 7.60
N MET A 279 18.76 -5.15 6.98
CA MET A 279 18.88 -6.44 6.30
C MET A 279 19.77 -6.34 5.06
N ARG A 280 19.73 -5.22 4.32
CA ARG A 280 20.61 -4.99 3.16
C ARG A 280 22.07 -4.82 3.58
N VAL A 281 22.34 -3.99 4.58
CA VAL A 281 23.69 -3.85 5.18
C VAL A 281 24.21 -5.21 5.62
N MET A 282 23.40 -5.97 6.37
CA MET A 282 23.78 -7.32 6.82
C MET A 282 24.07 -8.28 5.67
N ALA A 283 23.31 -8.23 4.59
CA ALA A 283 23.53 -9.08 3.41
C ALA A 283 24.85 -8.73 2.70
N VAL A 284 25.15 -7.44 2.54
CA VAL A 284 26.42 -6.96 1.93
C VAL A 284 27.61 -7.36 2.80
N LEU A 285 27.58 -7.05 4.10
CA LEU A 285 28.67 -7.35 5.03
C LEU A 285 28.90 -8.86 5.21
N ARG A 286 27.84 -9.68 5.16
CA ARG A 286 27.95 -11.14 5.30
C ARG A 286 28.80 -11.77 4.20
N LYS A 287 28.72 -11.26 2.95
CA LYS A 287 29.56 -11.76 1.85
C LYS A 287 31.04 -11.58 2.19
N GLN A 288 31.40 -10.39 2.67
CA GLN A 288 32.78 -10.06 3.03
C GLN A 288 33.25 -10.78 4.29
N ALA A 289 32.37 -10.99 5.27
CA ALA A 289 32.68 -11.74 6.48
C ALA A 289 33.01 -13.23 6.22
N LEU A 290 32.70 -13.78 5.04
CA LEU A 290 33.11 -15.13 4.67
C LEU A 290 34.58 -15.20 4.25
N GLU A 291 35.12 -14.12 3.70
CA GLU A 291 36.50 -14.04 3.19
C GLU A 291 37.51 -14.02 4.34
N LYS A 292 38.25 -15.11 4.52
CA LYS A 292 39.23 -15.24 5.63
C LYS A 292 40.55 -14.54 5.35
N THR A 293 40.94 -14.40 4.09
CA THR A 293 42.26 -13.89 3.67
C THR A 293 42.27 -12.40 3.36
N ALA A 294 41.15 -11.71 3.59
CA ALA A 294 41.06 -10.27 3.36
C ALA A 294 41.91 -9.50 4.37
N ARG A 295 42.61 -8.47 3.90
CA ARG A 295 43.39 -7.57 4.76
C ARG A 295 42.46 -6.61 5.48
N LEU A 296 42.66 -6.45 6.78
CA LEU A 296 41.71 -5.75 7.63
C LEU A 296 41.62 -4.24 7.35
N ASP A 297 42.75 -3.59 7.07
CA ASP A 297 42.78 -2.18 6.64
C ASP A 297 41.93 -1.96 5.37
N SER A 298 42.03 -2.88 4.41
CA SER A 298 41.27 -2.84 3.17
C SER A 298 39.77 -3.06 3.43
N LEU A 299 39.44 -3.94 4.38
CA LEU A 299 38.04 -4.15 4.81
C LEU A 299 37.46 -2.89 5.47
N MET A 300 38.21 -2.23 6.34
CA MET A 300 37.76 -1.00 7.00
C MET A 300 37.52 0.13 5.97
N ALA A 301 38.46 0.33 5.03
CA ALA A 301 38.32 1.31 3.96
C ALA A 301 37.12 0.99 3.03
N TRP A 302 36.89 -0.28 2.73
CA TRP A 302 35.74 -0.75 1.96
C TRP A 302 34.42 -0.51 2.69
N VAL A 303 34.36 -0.76 4.00
CA VAL A 303 33.17 -0.49 4.83
C VAL A 303 32.84 1.00 4.87
N GLU A 304 33.84 1.88 4.93
CA GLU A 304 33.62 3.33 5.00
C GLU A 304 33.19 3.94 3.67
N SER A 305 33.73 3.45 2.55
CA SER A 305 33.53 4.10 1.25
C SER A 305 32.55 3.36 0.33
N GLU A 306 32.68 2.04 0.17
CA GLU A 306 31.95 1.28 -0.85
C GLU A 306 30.62 0.71 -0.32
N VAL A 307 30.58 0.20 0.91
CA VAL A 307 29.35 -0.40 1.48
C VAL A 307 28.16 0.58 1.48
N PRO A 308 28.30 1.85 1.91
CA PRO A 308 27.22 2.82 1.87
C PRO A 308 26.64 3.00 0.46
N GLN A 309 27.51 3.04 -0.57
CA GLN A 309 27.10 3.21 -1.97
C GLN A 309 26.41 1.96 -2.51
N LEU A 310 26.93 0.78 -2.22
CA LEU A 310 26.33 -0.50 -2.64
C LEU A 310 24.91 -0.67 -2.08
N VAL A 311 24.70 -0.30 -0.83
CA VAL A 311 23.37 -0.37 -0.18
C VAL A 311 22.39 0.59 -0.86
N ARG A 312 22.81 1.83 -1.13
CA ARG A 312 21.96 2.83 -1.82
C ARG A 312 21.61 2.40 -3.23
N GLN A 313 22.58 1.92 -4.01
CA GLN A 313 22.35 1.46 -5.37
C GLN A 313 21.35 0.30 -5.40
N GLN A 314 21.46 -0.64 -4.45
CA GLN A 314 20.50 -1.72 -4.34
C GLN A 314 19.07 -1.21 -4.07
N PHE A 315 18.91 -0.13 -3.29
CA PHE A 315 17.59 0.46 -3.05
C PHE A 315 17.04 1.21 -4.27
N VAL A 316 17.89 1.81 -5.10
CA VAL A 316 17.46 2.38 -6.38
C VAL A 316 16.83 1.29 -7.24
N ASP A 317 17.47 0.12 -7.35
CA ASP A 317 16.98 -1.00 -8.15
C ASP A 317 15.68 -1.62 -7.57
N GLU A 318 15.54 -1.66 -6.24
CA GLU A 318 14.38 -2.27 -5.57
C GLU A 318 13.14 -1.37 -5.55
N LEU A 319 13.31 -0.05 -5.63
CA LEU A 319 12.23 0.92 -5.52
C LEU A 319 11.67 1.40 -6.87
N VAL A 320 12.09 0.80 -7.98
CA VAL A 320 11.64 1.17 -9.35
C VAL A 320 10.12 1.14 -9.51
N ASP A 321 9.42 0.21 -8.86
CA ASP A 321 7.95 0.13 -8.88
C ASP A 321 7.28 1.27 -8.10
N MET A 322 7.99 1.90 -7.17
CA MET A 322 7.54 3.06 -6.40
C MET A 322 7.95 4.38 -7.06
N HIS A 323 9.12 4.43 -7.70
CA HIS A 323 9.64 5.61 -8.36
C HIS A 323 10.60 5.20 -9.50
N ASP A 324 10.20 5.48 -10.74
CA ASP A 324 10.91 5.12 -11.97
C ASP A 324 12.20 5.92 -12.23
N ALA A 325 12.29 7.13 -11.69
CA ALA A 325 13.46 8.01 -11.84
C ALA A 325 14.20 8.26 -10.51
N LEU A 326 14.38 7.24 -9.69
CA LEU A 326 15.06 7.37 -8.39
C LEU A 326 16.58 7.34 -8.58
N ASP A 327 17.32 8.20 -7.85
CA ASP A 327 18.78 8.19 -7.80
C ASP A 327 19.30 8.02 -6.36
N VAL A 328 20.63 7.89 -6.22
CA VAL A 328 21.30 7.69 -4.93
C VAL A 328 21.10 8.87 -3.97
N ASN A 329 21.09 10.11 -4.47
CA ASN A 329 20.91 11.29 -3.64
C ASN A 329 19.49 11.33 -3.05
N MET A 330 18.49 10.95 -3.85
CA MET A 330 17.12 10.82 -3.40
C MET A 330 16.96 9.75 -2.31
N ILE A 331 17.73 8.66 -2.36
CA ILE A 331 17.78 7.67 -1.27
C ILE A 331 18.28 8.30 0.02
N ASP A 332 19.31 9.15 -0.04
CA ASP A 332 19.83 9.84 1.14
C ASP A 332 18.79 10.79 1.75
N ASP A 333 18.08 11.56 0.93
CA ASP A 333 16.99 12.44 1.37
C ASP A 333 15.87 11.63 2.04
N LEU A 334 15.41 10.55 1.42
CA LEU A 334 14.41 9.64 1.98
C LEU A 334 14.90 8.97 3.28
N TRP A 335 16.18 8.61 3.33
CA TRP A 335 16.78 7.99 4.52
C TRP A 335 16.86 8.98 5.68
N ALA A 336 17.11 10.26 5.43
CA ALA A 336 17.08 11.31 6.46
C ALA A 336 15.68 11.48 7.07
N LEU A 337 14.63 11.36 6.26
CA LEU A 337 13.23 11.45 6.72
C LEU A 337 12.81 10.31 7.66
N ARG A 338 13.58 9.22 7.74
CA ARG A 338 13.27 8.08 8.62
C ARG A 338 13.15 8.47 10.10
N VAL A 339 13.85 9.53 10.52
CA VAL A 339 13.93 9.98 11.93
C VAL A 339 12.55 10.41 12.46
N ASN A 340 11.64 10.80 11.57
CA ASN A 340 10.25 11.12 11.91
C ASN A 340 9.42 9.89 12.31
N PHE A 341 9.98 8.68 12.19
CA PHE A 341 9.32 7.43 12.51
C PHE A 341 10.11 6.66 13.58
N SER A 342 9.44 5.84 14.38
CA SER A 342 10.11 4.98 15.36
C SER A 342 11.03 3.99 14.64
N SER A 343 12.34 4.02 14.92
CA SER A 343 13.30 3.05 14.39
C SER A 343 13.55 1.92 15.39
N ASN A 344 13.78 0.72 14.85
CA ASN A 344 14.19 -0.42 15.67
C ASN A 344 15.64 -0.22 16.10
N SER A 345 15.90 -0.46 17.37
CA SER A 345 17.28 -0.44 17.87
C SER A 345 17.94 -1.79 17.61
N HIS A 346 19.15 -1.74 17.05
CA HIS A 346 20.01 -2.88 16.80
C HIS A 346 21.24 -2.82 17.71
N THR A 347 21.90 -3.96 17.89
CA THR A 347 23.15 -4.05 18.67
C THR A 347 24.17 -4.83 17.86
N ALA A 348 25.41 -4.35 17.86
CA ALA A 348 26.56 -5.05 17.32
C ALA A 348 27.75 -4.90 18.26
N GLY A 349 28.72 -5.81 18.17
CA GLY A 349 29.90 -5.73 19.02
C GLY A 349 31.15 -6.26 18.36
N TYR A 350 32.28 -5.68 18.76
CA TYR A 350 33.60 -6.10 18.29
C TYR A 350 34.09 -7.36 19.00
N GLY A 351 33.53 -7.66 20.18
CA GLY A 351 33.87 -8.87 20.95
C GLY A 351 35.37 -8.90 21.29
N ASP A 352 36.00 -10.06 21.10
CA ASP A 352 37.45 -10.22 21.28
C ASP A 352 38.27 -9.42 20.24
N GLY A 353 37.67 -8.95 19.15
CA GLY A 353 38.32 -8.09 18.16
C GLY A 353 38.30 -6.61 18.53
N THR A 354 37.94 -6.23 19.75
CA THR A 354 37.86 -4.81 20.18
C THR A 354 39.21 -4.11 20.08
N TRP A 355 40.31 -4.82 20.37
CA TRP A 355 41.66 -4.26 20.36
C TRP A 355 42.15 -3.82 18.99
N ILE A 356 41.56 -4.37 17.93
CA ILE A 356 41.86 -4.03 16.53
C ILE A 356 41.59 -2.55 16.23
N LEU A 357 40.64 -1.93 16.94
CA LEU A 357 40.34 -0.50 16.79
C LEU A 357 41.49 0.41 17.27
N GLY A 358 42.45 -0.13 18.03
CA GLY A 358 43.41 0.64 18.81
C GLY A 358 42.84 1.06 20.17
N GLU A 359 43.72 1.28 21.16
CA GLU A 359 43.34 1.55 22.56
C GLU A 359 42.39 2.73 22.71
N GLU A 360 42.67 3.84 22.01
CA GLU A 360 41.87 5.07 22.07
C GLU A 360 40.44 4.85 21.58
N ARG A 361 40.27 4.29 20.38
CA ARG A 361 38.94 4.04 19.80
C ARG A 361 38.20 2.94 20.55
N ALA A 362 38.92 1.91 20.99
CA ALA A 362 38.35 0.82 21.77
C ALA A 362 37.73 1.31 23.08
N ARG A 363 38.32 2.31 23.75
CA ARG A 363 37.85 2.87 25.02
C ARG A 363 37.01 4.15 24.89
N SER A 364 36.85 4.69 23.68
CA SER A 364 36.11 5.94 23.45
C SER A 364 34.67 5.89 24.01
N GLY A 365 34.33 6.79 24.93
CA GLY A 365 33.00 6.82 25.57
C GLY A 365 32.87 5.94 26.82
N LEU A 366 33.94 5.29 27.26
CA LEU A 366 34.05 4.75 28.61
C LEU A 366 34.14 5.95 29.56
N LYS A 367 33.21 6.07 30.51
CA LYS A 367 33.34 7.06 31.58
C LYS A 367 34.46 6.58 32.51
N GLU A 368 35.54 7.34 32.61
CA GLU A 368 36.52 7.13 33.66
C GLU A 368 35.77 7.25 34.99
N THR A 369 35.77 6.16 35.77
CA THR A 369 35.27 6.22 37.15
C THR A 369 36.25 7.06 37.93
N GLU A 370 35.75 8.03 38.72
CA GLU A 370 36.55 8.93 39.59
C GLU A 370 37.53 8.17 40.53
N ASP A 371 37.37 6.84 40.65
CA ASP A 371 38.27 5.94 41.38
C ASP A 371 39.67 5.73 40.77
N ASP A 372 39.89 6.03 39.48
CA ASP A 372 41.23 5.88 38.85
C ASP A 372 42.18 7.05 39.17
N GLU A 373 41.67 8.21 39.60
CA GLU A 373 42.51 9.34 40.03
C GLU A 373 42.84 9.31 41.54
N GLU A 374 42.00 8.69 42.38
CA GLU A 374 42.14 8.71 43.84
C GLU A 374 43.04 7.60 44.44
N GLN A 375 43.52 6.63 43.64
CA GLN A 375 44.34 5.52 44.16
C GLN A 375 45.83 5.51 43.84
N ASP A 376 46.39 6.50 43.12
CA ASP A 376 47.84 6.44 42.81
C ASP A 376 48.73 7.24 43.77
N GLY A 377 48.22 8.21 44.53
CA GLY A 377 49.03 8.97 45.51
C GLY A 377 50.31 9.64 44.95
N LYS A 378 50.46 9.70 43.62
CA LYS A 378 51.65 10.19 42.92
C LYS A 378 51.53 11.69 42.64
N SER A 379 52.64 12.41 42.79
CA SER A 379 52.70 13.84 42.49
C SER A 379 52.62 14.10 40.98
N GLN A 380 52.20 15.30 40.58
CA GLN A 380 52.10 15.71 39.17
C GLN A 380 53.44 15.54 38.40
N GLN A 381 54.57 15.71 39.09
CA GLN A 381 55.90 15.46 38.52
C GLN A 381 56.19 13.97 38.28
N GLN A 382 55.64 13.06 39.09
CA GLN A 382 55.78 11.62 38.87
C GLN A 382 54.93 11.16 37.68
N ARG A 383 53.74 11.72 37.49
CA ARG A 383 52.90 11.44 36.31
C ARG A 383 53.55 11.93 35.01
N GLU A 384 54.14 13.13 35.00
CA GLU A 384 54.88 13.63 33.83
C GLU A 384 56.17 12.83 33.55
N MET A 385 56.83 12.33 34.59
CA MET A 385 58.01 11.48 34.46
C MET A 385 57.66 10.08 33.97
N GLU A 386 56.52 9.53 34.40
CA GLU A 386 55.95 8.28 33.87
C GLU A 386 55.49 8.43 32.43
N GLU A 387 54.82 9.52 32.05
CA GLU A 387 54.47 9.76 30.65
C GLU A 387 55.71 9.90 29.77
N ARG A 388 56.75 10.61 30.24
CA ARG A 388 58.03 10.68 29.52
C ARG A 388 58.71 9.32 29.41
N MET A 389 58.69 8.53 30.48
CA MET A 389 59.21 7.16 30.46
C MET A 389 58.38 6.26 29.53
N LYS A 390 57.06 6.38 29.52
CA LYS A 390 56.16 5.61 28.65
C LYS A 390 56.43 5.97 27.18
N ARG A 391 56.51 7.25 26.84
CA ARG A 391 56.90 7.71 25.49
C ARG A 391 58.31 7.27 25.10
N TYR A 392 59.24 7.23 26.05
CA TYR A 392 60.60 6.73 25.81
C TYR A 392 60.61 5.22 25.59
N LEU A 393 59.88 4.45 26.39
CA LEU A 393 59.73 3.00 26.26
C LEU A 393 58.98 2.62 24.98
N ASP A 394 57.94 3.36 24.58
CA ASP A 394 57.21 3.13 23.32
C ASP A 394 58.11 3.42 22.12
N ASN A 395 58.93 4.48 22.16
CA ASN A 395 59.92 4.74 21.12
C ASN A 395 61.02 3.66 21.07
N LEU A 396 61.40 3.11 22.23
CA LEU A 396 62.39 2.05 22.33
C LEU A 396 61.81 0.69 21.89
N LYS A 397 60.53 0.43 22.17
CA LYS A 397 59.77 -0.73 21.68
C LYS A 397 59.64 -0.62 20.17
N ASN A 398 59.23 0.53 19.62
CA ASN A 398 59.18 0.77 18.17
C ASN A 398 60.55 0.60 17.48
N GLN A 399 61.65 0.98 18.13
CA GLN A 399 63.01 0.73 17.62
C GLN A 399 63.43 -0.76 17.72
N GLN A 400 62.99 -1.48 18.76
CA GLN A 400 63.22 -2.91 18.91
C GLN A 400 62.38 -3.75 17.94
N THR A 401 61.12 -3.40 17.71
CA THR A 401 60.24 -4.06 16.72
C THR A 401 60.74 -3.86 15.29
N ALA A 402 61.44 -2.75 15.01
CA ALA A 402 62.11 -2.53 13.73
C ALA A 402 63.43 -3.32 13.55
N ALA A 403 64.04 -3.81 14.64
CA ALA A 403 65.33 -4.51 14.63
C ALA A 403 65.24 -6.03 14.88
N GLN A 404 64.14 -6.53 15.46
CA GLN A 404 63.87 -7.97 15.66
C GLN A 404 62.66 -8.38 14.81
N GLY A 405 62.92 -8.98 13.65
CA GLY A 405 61.91 -9.74 12.93
C GLY A 405 61.46 -10.93 13.77
N ALA A 406 60.15 -11.03 14.01
CA ALA A 406 59.43 -12.01 14.84
C ALA A 406 59.37 -11.69 16.35
N SER A 407 58.54 -10.73 16.72
CA SER A 407 57.78 -10.79 17.99
C SER A 407 56.57 -11.70 17.81
N ASP A 408 56.22 -12.49 18.83
CA ASP A 408 54.95 -13.25 18.96
C ASP A 408 53.71 -12.32 19.08
N GLU A 409 53.76 -11.12 18.52
CA GLU A 409 52.65 -10.18 18.51
C GLU A 409 51.59 -10.65 17.51
N VAL A 410 50.44 -11.08 18.04
CA VAL A 410 49.26 -11.48 17.25
C VAL A 410 48.83 -10.31 16.38
N ARG A 411 48.79 -10.52 15.06
CA ARG A 411 48.36 -9.50 14.11
C ARG A 411 46.84 -9.43 14.01
N PRO A 412 46.23 -8.27 13.71
CA PRO A 412 44.78 -8.18 13.49
C PRO A 412 44.27 -9.18 12.43
N GLU A 413 45.08 -9.47 11.42
CA GLU A 413 44.79 -10.47 10.39
C GLU A 413 44.68 -11.90 10.96
N ASP A 414 45.47 -12.23 11.97
CA ASP A 414 45.44 -13.55 12.62
C ASP A 414 44.11 -13.75 13.35
N TRP A 415 43.62 -12.70 14.02
CA TRP A 415 42.28 -12.72 14.60
C TRP A 415 41.20 -12.87 13.53
N TRP A 416 41.28 -12.12 12.43
CA TRP A 416 40.29 -12.21 11.34
C TRP A 416 40.21 -13.62 10.75
N GLN A 417 41.36 -14.25 10.49
CA GLN A 417 41.42 -15.62 9.96
C GLN A 417 40.86 -16.66 10.93
N GLY A 418 41.14 -16.50 12.23
CA GLY A 418 40.71 -17.42 13.28
C GLY A 418 39.27 -17.22 13.75
N ALA A 419 38.71 -16.02 13.61
CA ALA A 419 37.39 -15.67 14.13
C ALA A 419 36.25 -16.36 13.36
N PRO A 420 35.20 -16.83 14.06
CA PRO A 420 34.01 -17.37 13.41
C PRO A 420 33.32 -16.28 12.57
N VAL A 421 32.62 -16.70 11.51
CA VAL A 421 31.93 -15.79 10.57
C VAL A 421 30.97 -14.85 11.30
N THR A 422 30.31 -15.32 12.35
CA THR A 422 29.41 -14.51 13.18
C THR A 422 30.13 -13.36 13.88
N SER A 423 31.30 -13.62 14.47
CA SER A 423 32.11 -12.57 15.12
C SER A 423 32.66 -11.58 14.12
N ARG A 424 33.13 -12.04 12.95
CA ARG A 424 33.57 -11.16 11.85
C ARG A 424 32.45 -10.26 11.36
N LEU A 425 31.26 -10.82 11.15
CA LEU A 425 30.07 -10.07 10.73
C LEU A 425 29.65 -9.04 11.78
N GLN A 426 29.63 -9.42 13.07
CA GLN A 426 29.32 -8.49 14.16
C GLN A 426 30.35 -7.36 14.28
N TRP A 427 31.63 -7.67 14.04
CA TRP A 427 32.71 -6.68 14.02
C TRP A 427 32.52 -5.69 12.86
N LEU A 428 32.30 -6.18 11.63
CA LEU A 428 32.04 -5.31 10.47
C LEU A 428 30.78 -4.46 10.65
N LEU A 429 29.72 -5.03 11.23
CA LEU A 429 28.47 -4.31 11.49
C LEU A 429 28.66 -3.20 12.52
N ALA A 430 29.39 -3.49 13.61
CA ALA A 430 29.72 -2.48 14.62
C ALA A 430 30.54 -1.35 13.97
N TYR A 431 31.56 -1.69 13.19
CA TYR A 431 32.39 -0.72 12.46
C TYR A 431 31.55 0.14 11.51
N TYR A 432 30.72 -0.47 10.65
CA TYR A 432 29.84 0.24 9.74
C TYR A 432 28.90 1.21 10.48
N SER A 433 28.30 0.75 11.59
CA SER A 433 27.35 1.57 12.36
C SER A 433 27.98 2.79 13.04
N GLU A 434 29.27 2.74 13.34
CA GLU A 434 29.98 3.85 14.00
C GLU A 434 30.58 4.85 13.00
N PHE A 435 31.10 4.39 11.87
CA PHE A 435 31.99 5.21 11.03
C PHE A 435 31.38 5.68 9.71
N THR A 436 30.23 5.15 9.28
CA THR A 436 29.61 5.55 7.99
C THR A 436 28.61 6.70 8.08
N GLY A 437 28.09 7.00 9.27
CA GLY A 437 27.03 8.00 9.47
C GLY A 437 25.62 7.53 9.07
N ASP A 438 25.46 6.31 8.55
CA ASP A 438 24.16 5.78 8.13
C ASP A 438 23.24 5.47 9.32
N TYR A 439 23.80 5.27 10.51
CA TYR A 439 23.07 5.02 11.75
C TYR A 439 23.36 6.06 12.83
N GLN A 440 22.39 6.26 13.73
CA GLN A 440 22.60 7.05 14.93
C GLN A 440 22.97 6.12 16.09
N LEU A 441 24.13 6.34 16.71
CA LEU A 441 24.51 5.64 17.93
C LEU A 441 23.62 6.09 19.10
N SER A 442 22.99 5.13 19.75
CA SER A 442 22.10 5.35 20.89
C SER A 442 22.79 5.11 22.22
N ASN A 443 23.64 4.08 22.31
CA ASN A 443 24.38 3.74 23.51
C ASN A 443 25.63 2.92 23.16
N ILE A 444 26.69 3.06 23.96
CA ILE A 444 27.91 2.26 23.87
C ILE A 444 28.03 1.47 25.17
N LYS A 445 28.21 0.15 25.07
CA LYS A 445 28.34 -0.74 26.22
C LYS A 445 29.71 -1.39 26.24
N PHE A 446 30.30 -1.39 27.42
CA PHE A 446 31.57 -2.05 27.70
C PHE A 446 31.35 -3.25 28.61
N SER A 447 32.09 -4.32 28.35
CA SER A 447 32.20 -5.46 29.26
C SER A 447 33.67 -5.75 29.49
N TYR A 448 34.06 -6.02 30.73
CA TYR A 448 35.45 -6.37 31.02
C TYR A 448 35.86 -7.66 30.30
N CYS A 449 37.12 -7.72 29.88
CA CYS A 449 37.68 -8.92 29.27
C CYS A 449 37.59 -10.08 30.29
N PRO A 450 36.89 -11.18 29.97
CA PRO A 450 36.69 -12.28 30.90
C PRO A 450 37.99 -13.01 31.24
N THR A 451 38.97 -12.99 30.33
CA THR A 451 40.25 -13.69 30.49
C THR A 451 41.15 -13.04 31.53
N CYS A 452 41.19 -11.70 31.59
CA CYS A 452 42.00 -10.95 32.55
C CYS A 452 41.18 -10.20 33.61
N GLY A 453 39.86 -10.37 33.63
CA GLY A 453 38.97 -9.66 34.56
C GLY A 453 39.02 -8.14 34.44
N GLY A 454 39.42 -7.60 33.28
CA GLY A 454 39.62 -6.15 33.10
C GLY A 454 41.00 -5.62 33.50
N LEU A 455 41.95 -6.48 33.92
CA LEU A 455 43.31 -6.04 34.30
C LEU A 455 44.20 -5.73 33.10
N GLY A 456 43.94 -6.33 31.94
CA GLY A 456 44.71 -6.15 30.70
C GLY A 456 45.96 -7.05 30.61
N TYR A 457 46.32 -7.73 31.69
CA TYR A 457 47.42 -8.69 31.77
C TYR A 457 47.00 -9.94 32.55
N ILE A 458 47.73 -11.04 32.36
CA ILE A 458 47.62 -12.29 33.11
C ILE A 458 48.92 -12.49 33.89
N GLU A 459 48.80 -12.84 35.17
CA GLU A 459 49.95 -13.19 36.01
C GLU A 459 50.17 -14.69 35.97
N THR A 460 51.39 -15.12 35.58
CA THR A 460 51.82 -16.51 35.75
C THR A 460 53.00 -16.56 36.72
N LEU A 461 53.00 -17.62 37.54
CA LEU A 461 54.09 -17.94 38.45
C LEU A 461 55.07 -18.83 37.70
N GLU A 462 56.19 -18.26 37.24
CA GLU A 462 57.31 -19.05 36.77
C GLU A 462 58.09 -19.57 37.99
N ILE A 463 58.03 -20.88 38.22
CA ILE A 463 58.82 -21.54 39.26
C ILE A 463 60.18 -21.84 38.65
N SER A 464 61.17 -21.02 39.00
CA SER A 464 62.58 -21.24 38.64
C SER A 464 63.37 -21.76 39.86
N SER A 465 64.53 -22.36 39.62
CA SER A 465 65.41 -22.93 40.66
C SER A 465 65.94 -21.89 41.67
N GLY A 466 65.79 -20.59 41.41
CA GLY A 466 66.20 -19.50 42.29
C GLY A 466 65.05 -18.77 43.02
N GLY A 467 63.80 -19.21 42.85
CA GLY A 467 62.61 -18.58 43.45
C GLY A 467 61.46 -18.41 42.45
N SER A 468 60.26 -18.18 42.97
CA SER A 468 59.07 -17.89 42.17
C SER A 468 59.03 -16.40 41.82
N ALA A 469 59.12 -16.06 40.53
CA ALA A 469 58.86 -14.72 40.04
C ALA A 469 57.46 -14.67 39.42
N ARG A 470 56.69 -13.64 39.77
CA ARG A 470 55.41 -13.35 39.09
C ARG A 470 55.73 -12.58 37.82
N LYS A 471 55.37 -13.12 36.66
CA LYS A 471 55.55 -12.44 35.37
C LYS A 471 54.18 -12.05 34.83
N LYS A 472 54.04 -10.77 34.46
CA LYS A 472 52.84 -10.22 33.84
C LYS A 472 52.99 -10.36 32.33
N PHE A 473 52.05 -11.05 31.70
CA PHE A 473 51.95 -11.15 30.25
C PHE A 473 50.72 -10.36 29.80
N GLU A 474 50.82 -9.68 28.67
CA GLU A 474 49.67 -9.01 28.07
C GLU A 474 48.55 -10.02 27.81
N CYS A 475 47.31 -9.65 28.12
CA CYS A 475 46.19 -10.57 27.97
C CYS A 475 46.05 -10.96 26.48
N PRO A 476 46.14 -12.25 26.11
CA PRO A 476 46.08 -12.70 24.72
C PRO A 476 44.70 -12.56 24.08
N THR A 477 43.68 -12.14 24.86
CA THR A 477 42.31 -11.95 24.37
C THR A 477 41.99 -10.48 24.12
N CYS A 478 42.44 -9.57 24.99
CA CYS A 478 42.15 -8.14 24.85
C CYS A 478 43.36 -7.30 24.48
N HIS A 479 44.57 -7.86 24.42
CA HIS A 479 45.80 -7.16 24.05
C HIS A 479 45.92 -5.82 24.78
N GLY A 480 45.87 -5.87 26.11
CA GLY A 480 45.99 -4.70 26.98
C GLY A 480 44.77 -3.76 27.02
N VAL A 481 43.77 -3.91 26.15
CA VAL A 481 42.62 -2.99 26.04
C VAL A 481 41.63 -3.10 27.20
N GLN A 482 41.64 -4.21 27.95
CA GLN A 482 40.84 -4.48 29.16
C GLN A 482 39.33 -4.67 28.95
N VAL A 483 38.74 -4.08 27.91
CA VAL A 483 37.29 -4.10 27.66
C VAL A 483 36.94 -4.68 26.29
N LYS A 484 35.71 -5.17 26.17
CA LYS A 484 35.03 -5.48 24.92
C LYS A 484 33.97 -4.41 24.65
N ARG A 485 34.02 -3.82 23.46
CA ARG A 485 33.11 -2.75 23.04
C ARG A 485 31.93 -3.34 22.26
N SER A 486 30.74 -2.83 22.57
CA SER A 486 29.52 -3.07 21.80
C SER A 486 28.72 -1.78 21.66
N VAL A 487 28.03 -1.65 20.53
CA VAL A 487 27.27 -0.45 20.16
C VAL A 487 25.82 -0.80 19.92
N GLN A 488 24.95 0.09 20.38
CA GLN A 488 23.53 0.06 20.14
C GLN A 488 23.18 1.23 19.23
N PHE A 489 22.55 0.96 18.09
CA PHE A 489 22.31 1.94 17.03
C PHE A 489 20.90 1.84 16.46
N LYS A 490 20.46 2.87 15.75
CA LYS A 490 19.10 2.96 15.21
C LYS A 490 18.99 3.80 13.93
#